data_AF-A0A4Q9N267-F1
#
_entry.id   AF-A0A4Q9N267-F1
#
_cell.length_a   1.000
_cell.length_b   1.000
_cell.length_c   1.000
_cell.angle_alpha   90.00
_cell.angle_beta   90.00
_cell.angle_gamma   90.00
#
_symmetry.space_group_name_H-M   'P 1'
#
loop_
_entity.id
_entity.type
_entity.pdbx_description
1 polymer ?
#
loop_
_entity_poly.entity_id
_entity_poly.type
_entity_poly.pdbx_seq_one_letter_code
_entity_poly.pdbx_strand_id
1 'polypeptide(L)'
;MKFAFAFTALAAVAANAASISLDKREGNQCAGARSTLAAWERPFVSYLYEECNWSFGKDQDQTKLNPWNRKICVAAAVVAGMPTFHDGLICNSITTNSTDIPLPAYSKWPNLDYNVYADIVGECAWASGGCPITQQNFIDLVYSAISQETANKPVYPDSADTLVKYYLKPIFDWTAFSPDAGIPYTNFNDWLHYSGDVNHCVPNTGECD
;
A
#
# COMPACT_ATOMS: atom_id res chain seq x y z
N MET A 1 4.23 25.57 60.73
CA MET A 1 4.76 25.55 59.36
C MET A 1 5.79 24.44 59.24
N LYS A 2 5.57 23.47 58.34
CA LYS A 2 6.56 22.84 57.44
C LYS A 2 5.81 21.78 56.62
N PHE A 3 5.85 21.96 55.30
CA PHE A 3 5.13 21.20 54.29
C PHE A 3 5.76 19.82 54.06
N ALA A 4 4.94 18.80 53.82
CA ALA A 4 5.35 17.55 53.20
C ALA A 4 4.44 17.29 52.00
N PHE A 5 5.02 17.37 50.79
CA PHE A 5 4.42 16.84 49.58
C PHE A 5 4.92 15.41 49.38
N ALA A 6 4.02 14.47 49.07
CA ALA A 6 4.39 13.18 48.54
C ALA A 6 3.51 12.88 47.31
N PHE A 7 4.17 12.78 46.16
CA PHE A 7 3.64 12.37 44.87
C PHE A 7 3.46 10.84 44.80
N THR A 8 2.77 10.40 43.74
CA THR A 8 2.63 9.03 43.16
C THR A 8 1.44 8.20 43.68
N ALA A 9 0.65 7.53 42.83
CA ALA A 9 0.92 7.03 41.48
C ALA A 9 -0.32 7.08 40.57
N LEU A 10 -0.20 7.69 39.38
CA LEU A 10 -1.01 7.32 38.21
C LEU A 10 -0.21 6.24 37.45
N ALA A 11 -0.44 4.98 37.77
CA ALA A 11 0.12 3.85 37.03
C ALA A 11 -0.94 2.77 36.87
N ALA A 12 -2.00 3.09 36.12
CA ALA A 12 -3.03 2.11 35.76
C ALA A 12 -3.50 2.21 34.29
N VAL A 13 -2.99 3.16 33.50
CA VAL A 13 -3.49 3.37 32.13
C VAL A 13 -2.53 2.81 31.06
N ALA A 14 -1.26 2.54 31.39
CA ALA A 14 -0.29 2.03 30.42
C ALA A 14 -0.34 0.51 30.19
N ALA A 15 -0.87 -0.27 31.14
CA ALA A 15 -0.91 -1.73 31.03
C ALA A 15 -1.96 -2.23 30.02
N ASN A 16 -3.10 -1.53 29.90
CA ASN A 16 -4.19 -1.93 29.01
C ASN A 16 -3.90 -1.63 27.53
N ALA A 17 -3.11 -0.59 27.22
CA ALA A 17 -2.70 -0.31 25.85
C ALA A 17 -1.67 -1.34 25.34
N ALA A 18 -0.84 -1.88 26.24
CA ALA A 18 0.19 -2.86 25.91
C ALA A 18 -0.34 -4.31 25.83
N SER A 19 -1.41 -4.66 26.54
CA SER A 19 -2.05 -5.97 26.43
C SER A 19 -2.96 -6.08 25.21
N ILE A 20 -3.68 -5.00 24.83
CA ILE A 20 -4.46 -4.95 23.58
C ILE A 20 -3.56 -5.08 22.34
N SER A 21 -2.30 -4.63 22.42
CA SER A 21 -1.34 -4.75 21.32
C SER A 21 -0.72 -6.13 21.19
N LEU A 22 -0.77 -6.99 22.22
CA LEU A 22 -0.22 -8.34 22.19
C LEU A 22 -1.22 -9.36 21.63
N ASP A 23 -2.49 -9.29 22.03
CA ASP A 23 -3.52 -10.22 21.54
C ASP A 23 -3.87 -10.00 20.06
N LYS A 24 -3.59 -8.82 19.50
CA LYS A 24 -3.72 -8.59 18.06
C LYS A 24 -2.60 -9.28 17.27
N ARG A 25 -1.36 -9.34 17.78
CA ARG A 25 -0.15 -9.72 17.02
C ARG A 25 -0.15 -11.12 16.41
N GLU A 26 -0.96 -12.06 16.90
CA GLU A 26 -0.93 -13.46 16.44
C GLU A 26 -2.20 -13.91 15.69
N GLY A 27 -3.15 -13.00 15.42
CA GLY A 27 -4.40 -13.30 14.71
C GLY A 27 -5.04 -12.10 13.99
N ASN A 28 -4.24 -11.09 13.61
CA ASN A 28 -4.71 -9.83 13.03
C ASN A 28 -4.55 -9.74 11.50
N GLN A 29 -5.23 -8.75 10.93
CA GLN A 29 -5.12 -8.27 9.55
C GLN A 29 -3.65 -8.09 9.10
N CYS A 30 -2.78 -7.58 9.99
CA CYS A 30 -1.35 -7.43 9.74
C CYS A 30 -0.64 -8.78 9.49
N ALA A 31 -0.89 -9.81 10.30
CA ALA A 31 -0.31 -11.14 10.10
C ALA A 31 -0.81 -11.80 8.80
N GLY A 32 -2.11 -11.62 8.49
CA GLY A 32 -2.70 -12.09 7.24
C GLY A 32 -2.05 -11.45 6.02
N ALA A 33 -2.01 -10.12 5.96
CA ALA A 33 -1.39 -9.38 4.86
C ALA A 33 0.11 -9.68 4.71
N ARG A 34 0.85 -9.85 5.82
CA ARG A 34 2.26 -10.29 5.77
C ARG A 34 2.40 -11.66 5.15
N SER A 35 1.53 -12.60 5.51
CA SER A 35 1.54 -13.94 4.91
C SER A 35 1.23 -13.87 3.42
N THR A 36 0.22 -13.10 3.01
CA THR A 36 -0.14 -12.92 1.60
C THR A 36 1.00 -12.31 0.80
N LEU A 37 1.52 -11.17 1.23
CA LEU A 37 2.61 -10.46 0.55
C LEU A 37 3.91 -11.28 0.49
N ALA A 38 4.20 -12.12 1.49
CA ALA A 38 5.46 -12.86 1.56
C ALA A 38 5.39 -14.29 0.99
N ALA A 39 4.23 -14.95 1.07
CA ALA A 39 4.10 -16.37 0.72
C ALA A 39 3.38 -16.60 -0.62
N TRP A 40 2.40 -15.78 -0.96
CA TRP A 40 1.52 -15.98 -2.12
C TRP A 40 1.83 -15.01 -3.25
N GLU A 41 2.28 -13.80 -2.90
CA GLU A 41 2.68 -12.83 -3.90
C GLU A 41 4.06 -13.09 -4.50
N ARG A 42 4.26 -12.54 -5.70
CA ARG A 42 5.57 -12.58 -6.36
C ARG A 42 6.55 -11.68 -5.60
N PRO A 43 7.85 -12.06 -5.52
CA PRO A 43 8.81 -11.36 -4.67
C PRO A 43 8.85 -9.83 -4.84
N PHE A 44 8.71 -9.30 -6.06
CA PHE A 44 8.75 -7.85 -6.29
C PHE A 44 7.66 -7.07 -5.54
N VAL A 45 6.50 -7.69 -5.28
CA VAL A 45 5.37 -7.09 -4.58
C VAL A 45 5.74 -6.77 -3.13
N SER A 46 6.36 -7.72 -2.43
CA SER A 46 6.78 -7.52 -1.04
C SER A 46 7.84 -6.43 -0.91
N TYR A 47 8.79 -6.32 -1.85
CA TYR A 47 9.80 -5.26 -1.83
C TYR A 47 9.19 -3.87 -2.06
N LEU A 48 8.28 -3.72 -3.03
CA LEU A 48 7.59 -2.44 -3.25
C LEU A 48 6.78 -2.01 -2.02
N TYR A 49 6.08 -2.98 -1.42
CA TYR A 49 5.35 -2.76 -0.19
C TYR A 49 6.27 -2.35 0.97
N GLU A 50 7.41 -3.03 1.15
CA GLU A 50 8.39 -2.71 2.20
C GLU A 50 8.94 -1.30 2.05
N GLU A 51 9.32 -0.90 0.83
CA GLU A 51 9.80 0.45 0.56
C GLU A 51 8.71 1.50 0.79
N CYS A 52 7.46 1.23 0.41
CA CYS A 52 6.34 2.09 0.79
C CYS A 52 6.27 2.25 2.31
N ASN A 53 6.30 1.13 3.05
CA ASN A 53 6.22 1.16 4.51
C ASN A 53 7.39 1.92 5.16
N TRP A 54 8.61 1.77 4.63
CA TRP A 54 9.79 2.50 5.13
C TRP A 54 9.76 3.98 4.78
N SER A 55 9.18 4.36 3.65
CA SER A 55 9.13 5.75 3.21
C SER A 55 8.40 6.68 4.21
N PHE A 56 7.50 6.12 5.04
CA PHE A 56 6.78 6.85 6.10
C PHE A 56 7.66 7.34 7.25
N GLY A 57 8.90 6.85 7.36
CA GLY A 57 9.86 7.28 8.37
C GLY A 57 9.44 6.89 9.79
N LYS A 58 9.76 7.75 10.77
CA LYS A 58 9.54 7.48 12.21
C LYS A 58 8.13 7.83 12.70
N ASP A 59 7.41 8.70 11.99
CA ASP A 59 6.10 9.22 12.40
C ASP A 59 4.95 8.47 11.69
N GLN A 60 5.03 7.14 11.65
CA GLN A 60 4.17 6.29 10.83
C GLN A 60 2.67 6.44 11.13
N ASP A 61 2.30 6.72 12.38
CA ASP A 61 0.89 6.85 12.82
C ASP A 61 0.14 7.96 12.08
N GLN A 62 0.83 9.03 11.69
CA GLN A 62 0.22 10.15 10.98
C GLN A 62 0.48 10.07 9.48
N THR A 63 1.69 9.67 9.09
CA THR A 63 2.08 9.70 7.68
C THR A 63 1.39 8.61 6.86
N LYS A 64 1.00 7.49 7.48
CA LYS A 64 0.21 6.42 6.83
C LYS A 64 -1.28 6.75 6.65
N LEU A 65 -1.77 7.86 7.21
CA LEU A 65 -3.14 8.32 6.96
C LEU A 65 -3.32 8.89 5.54
N ASN A 66 -2.21 9.11 4.82
CA ASN A 66 -2.22 9.51 3.41
C ASN A 66 -1.09 8.80 2.65
N PRO A 67 -1.27 7.51 2.28
CA PRO A 67 -0.27 6.79 1.49
C PRO A 67 -0.14 7.33 0.06
N TRP A 68 -1.13 8.09 -0.44
CA TRP A 68 -1.20 8.49 -1.83
C TRP A 68 -0.41 9.75 -2.20
N ASN A 69 0.32 10.33 -1.24
CA ASN A 69 1.32 11.36 -1.52
C ASN A 69 2.70 10.78 -1.87
N ARG A 70 2.80 9.45 -2.02
CA ARG A 70 4.05 8.73 -2.31
C ARG A 70 3.85 7.81 -3.51
N LYS A 71 4.63 8.04 -4.57
CA LYS A 71 4.60 7.22 -5.78
C LYS A 71 4.87 5.74 -5.51
N ILE A 72 5.81 5.43 -4.61
CA ILE A 72 6.10 4.04 -4.21
C ILE A 72 4.91 3.33 -3.59
N CYS A 73 4.08 4.04 -2.81
CA CYS A 73 2.89 3.46 -2.20
C CYS A 73 1.76 3.23 -3.20
N VAL A 74 1.64 4.10 -4.21
CA VAL A 74 0.71 3.87 -5.33
C VAL A 74 1.16 2.64 -6.14
N ALA A 75 2.46 2.53 -6.42
CA ALA A 75 3.01 1.35 -7.11
C ALA A 75 2.76 0.06 -6.30
N ALA A 76 2.99 0.08 -4.99
CA ALA A 76 2.73 -1.04 -4.10
C ALA A 76 1.23 -1.41 -4.06
N ALA A 77 0.32 -0.44 -3.96
CA ALA A 77 -1.12 -0.69 -3.96
C ALA A 77 -1.60 -1.33 -5.28
N VAL A 78 -1.08 -0.86 -6.42
CA VAL A 78 -1.38 -1.43 -7.75
C VAL A 78 -1.05 -2.92 -7.84
N VAL A 79 0.01 -3.37 -7.16
CA VAL A 79 0.49 -4.77 -7.27
C VAL A 79 0.13 -5.63 -6.06
N ALA A 80 -0.37 -5.06 -4.98
CA ALA A 80 -0.84 -5.80 -3.80
C ALA A 80 -2.38 -5.90 -3.73
N GLY A 81 -3.09 -4.98 -4.38
CA GLY A 81 -4.53 -4.83 -4.20
C GLY A 81 -4.88 -4.13 -2.88
N MET A 82 -6.09 -3.57 -2.79
CA MET A 82 -6.40 -2.60 -1.72
C MET A 82 -6.53 -3.20 -0.31
N PRO A 83 -7.26 -4.31 -0.07
CA PRO A 83 -7.35 -4.88 1.28
C PRO A 83 -6.00 -5.36 1.79
N THR A 84 -5.24 -6.13 0.98
CA THR A 84 -3.90 -6.59 1.34
C THR A 84 -2.93 -5.43 1.58
N PHE A 85 -2.95 -4.40 0.74
CA PHE A 85 -2.13 -3.21 0.93
C PHE A 85 -2.48 -2.47 2.23
N HIS A 86 -3.77 -2.22 2.48
CA HIS A 86 -4.26 -1.54 3.66
C HIS A 86 -3.89 -2.30 4.94
N ASP A 87 -4.19 -3.60 4.98
CA ASP A 87 -3.96 -4.46 6.14
C ASP A 87 -2.46 -4.67 6.37
N GLY A 88 -1.67 -4.65 5.31
CA GLY A 88 -0.22 -4.55 5.40
C GLY A 88 0.19 -3.28 6.15
N LEU A 89 -0.31 -2.11 5.76
CA LEU A 89 0.12 -0.81 6.32
C LEU A 89 -0.20 -0.65 7.81
N ILE A 90 -1.15 -1.42 8.35
CA ILE A 90 -1.39 -1.54 9.80
C ILE A 90 -0.11 -2.01 10.51
N CYS A 91 0.76 -2.75 9.85
CA CYS A 91 2.05 -3.15 10.40
C CYS A 91 3.05 -1.99 10.46
N ASN A 92 3.59 -1.69 11.64
CA ASN A 92 4.82 -0.90 11.82
C ASN A 92 5.99 -1.42 10.95
N SER A 93 6.20 -2.74 10.92
CA SER A 93 7.29 -3.38 10.18
C SER A 93 6.89 -4.78 9.76
N ILE A 94 7.10 -5.16 8.49
CA ILE A 94 6.82 -6.53 8.05
C ILE A 94 7.97 -7.51 8.30
N THR A 95 9.07 -7.06 8.90
CA THR A 95 10.28 -7.88 9.12
C THR A 95 10.60 -8.14 10.59
N THR A 96 9.93 -7.46 11.53
CA THR A 96 10.15 -7.62 12.98
C THR A 96 8.84 -7.64 13.77
N ASN A 97 8.92 -7.68 15.11
CA ASN A 97 7.79 -7.66 16.06
C ASN A 97 6.93 -6.39 15.90
N SER A 98 6.13 -6.36 14.83
CA SER A 98 5.26 -5.25 14.45
C SER A 98 4.21 -5.00 15.52
N THR A 99 4.05 -3.74 15.89
CA THR A 99 2.87 -3.26 16.60
C THR A 99 1.88 -2.71 15.59
N ASP A 100 0.60 -3.05 15.74
CA ASP A 100 -0.46 -2.53 14.88
C ASP A 100 -0.66 -1.03 15.12
N ILE A 101 -0.81 -0.28 14.04
CA ILE A 101 -1.30 1.08 14.08
C ILE A 101 -2.77 1.11 13.63
N PRO A 102 -3.65 1.87 14.30
CA PRO A 102 -5.04 1.99 13.86
C PRO A 102 -5.11 2.87 12.61
N LEU A 103 -5.50 2.28 11.47
CA LEU A 103 -5.81 3.01 10.24
C LEU A 103 -7.33 3.04 10.02
N PRO A 104 -7.89 4.16 9.50
CA PRO A 104 -9.26 4.16 9.03
C PRO A 104 -9.35 3.32 7.76
N ALA A 105 -10.56 2.81 7.44
CA ALA A 105 -10.79 2.12 6.18
C ALA A 105 -10.25 2.94 4.99
N TYR A 106 -9.63 2.28 4.01
CA TYR A 106 -9.02 2.95 2.86
C TYR A 106 -9.99 3.82 2.04
N SER A 107 -11.31 3.55 2.12
CA SER A 107 -12.37 4.42 1.58
C SER A 107 -12.47 5.81 2.24
N LYS A 108 -11.74 6.05 3.34
CA LYS A 108 -11.64 7.31 4.08
C LYS A 108 -10.30 8.01 3.92
N TRP A 109 -9.36 7.41 3.20
CA TRP A 109 -8.09 8.09 2.90
C TRP A 109 -8.34 9.29 1.99
N PRO A 110 -7.39 10.25 1.95
CA PRO A 110 -7.46 11.36 1.01
C PRO A 110 -7.47 10.85 -0.44
N ASN A 111 -7.81 11.72 -1.39
CA ASN A 111 -7.62 11.37 -2.80
C ASN A 111 -6.13 11.25 -3.15
N LEU A 112 -5.85 10.55 -4.24
CA LEU A 112 -4.53 10.49 -4.85
C LEU A 112 -3.95 11.89 -5.04
N ASP A 113 -2.75 12.13 -4.49
CA ASP A 113 -2.09 13.43 -4.64
C ASP A 113 -1.88 13.73 -6.12
N TYR A 114 -2.26 14.93 -6.53
CA TYR A 114 -2.26 15.29 -7.95
C TYR A 114 -0.84 15.35 -8.53
N ASN A 115 0.18 15.63 -7.72
CA ASN A 115 1.57 15.58 -8.17
C ASN A 115 2.01 14.13 -8.38
N VAL A 116 1.58 13.19 -7.54
CA VAL A 116 1.85 11.76 -7.75
C VAL A 116 1.15 11.27 -9.02
N TYR A 117 -0.09 11.69 -9.27
CA TYR A 117 -0.76 11.44 -10.54
C TYR A 117 0.02 12.04 -11.72
N ALA A 118 0.49 13.28 -11.62
CA ALA A 118 1.32 13.91 -12.65
C ALA A 118 2.65 13.18 -12.87
N ASP A 119 3.26 12.60 -11.83
CA ASP A 119 4.47 11.77 -11.93
C ASP A 119 4.23 10.42 -12.62
N ILE A 120 2.97 10.00 -12.79
CA ILE A 120 2.56 8.78 -13.50
C ILE A 120 2.30 9.09 -14.99
N VAL A 121 1.53 10.13 -15.28
CA VAL A 121 1.05 10.41 -16.65
C VAL A 121 1.83 11.53 -17.36
N GLY A 122 2.68 12.25 -16.64
CA GLY A 122 3.45 13.39 -17.15
C GLY A 122 2.66 14.69 -17.22
N GLU A 123 3.16 15.63 -18.02
CA GLU A 123 2.62 17.00 -18.11
C GLU A 123 1.14 17.07 -18.51
N CYS A 124 0.63 16.05 -19.20
CA CYS A 124 -0.78 16.01 -19.60
C CYS A 124 -1.75 15.92 -18.41
N ALA A 125 -1.27 15.61 -17.20
CA ALA A 125 -2.06 15.72 -15.97
C ALA A 125 -2.67 17.13 -15.78
N TRP A 126 -1.98 18.18 -16.23
CA TRP A 126 -2.43 19.57 -16.00
C TRP A 126 -3.35 20.11 -17.11
N ALA A 127 -3.65 19.30 -18.13
CA ALA A 127 -4.65 19.63 -19.12
C ALA A 127 -6.07 19.60 -18.52
N SER A 128 -7.03 20.27 -19.17
CA SER A 128 -8.44 20.22 -18.74
C SER A 128 -8.95 18.78 -18.78
N GLY A 129 -9.32 18.22 -17.62
CA GLY A 129 -9.73 16.82 -17.47
C GLY A 129 -8.59 15.82 -17.26
N GLY A 130 -7.33 16.25 -17.34
CA GLY A 130 -6.15 15.38 -17.26
C GLY A 130 -6.06 14.38 -18.41
N CYS A 131 -5.08 13.48 -18.33
CA CYS A 131 -4.93 12.36 -19.25
C CYS A 131 -5.12 11.01 -18.52
N PRO A 132 -5.79 10.02 -19.13
CA PRO A 132 -5.95 8.72 -18.50
C PRO A 132 -4.61 8.02 -18.22
N ILE A 133 -4.57 7.22 -17.17
CA ILE A 133 -3.43 6.35 -16.84
C ILE A 133 -3.51 5.11 -17.75
N THR A 134 -2.64 5.03 -18.74
CA THR A 134 -2.59 3.90 -19.67
C THR A 134 -1.91 2.68 -19.05
N GLN A 135 -2.01 1.52 -19.70
CA GLN A 135 -1.27 0.33 -19.28
C GLN A 135 0.24 0.60 -19.23
N GLN A 136 0.79 1.35 -20.19
CA GLN A 136 2.21 1.68 -20.20
C GLN A 136 2.57 2.56 -18.99
N ASN A 137 1.73 3.52 -18.61
CA ASN A 137 1.97 4.33 -17.41
C ASN A 137 2.02 3.48 -16.13
N PHE A 138 1.17 2.45 -16.01
CA PHE A 138 1.24 1.52 -14.89
C PHE A 138 2.50 0.65 -14.90
N ILE A 139 2.90 0.15 -16.07
CA ILE A 139 4.15 -0.59 -16.22
C ILE A 139 5.32 0.30 -15.79
N ASP A 140 5.37 1.54 -16.30
CA ASP A 140 6.42 2.49 -15.99
C ASP A 140 6.41 2.88 -14.51
N LEU A 141 5.24 3.06 -13.89
CA LEU A 141 5.11 3.29 -12.46
C LEU A 141 5.77 2.16 -11.65
N VAL A 142 5.43 0.90 -11.92
CA VAL A 142 5.94 -0.25 -11.16
C VAL A 142 7.43 -0.43 -11.41
N TYR A 143 7.88 -0.45 -12.67
CA TYR A 143 9.29 -0.67 -13.00
C TYR A 143 10.17 0.49 -12.53
N SER A 144 9.69 1.74 -12.63
CA SER A 144 10.44 2.90 -12.11
C SER A 144 10.55 2.86 -10.59
N ALA A 145 9.46 2.53 -9.88
CA ALA A 145 9.48 2.37 -8.43
C ALA A 145 10.47 1.29 -7.98
N ILE A 146 10.50 0.13 -8.66
CA ILE A 146 11.52 -0.91 -8.40
C ILE A 146 12.92 -0.34 -8.63
N SER A 147 13.16 0.28 -9.78
CA SER A 147 14.50 0.77 -10.16
C SER A 147 15.05 1.85 -9.23
N GLN A 148 14.19 2.73 -8.71
CA GLN A 148 14.58 3.90 -7.93
C GLN A 148 14.59 3.60 -6.43
N GLU A 149 13.53 2.95 -5.94
CA GLU A 149 13.29 2.83 -4.50
C GLU A 149 13.86 1.52 -3.94
N THR A 150 13.95 0.47 -4.76
CA THR A 150 14.59 -0.81 -4.38
C THR A 150 15.99 -0.96 -4.98
N ALA A 151 16.66 0.14 -5.36
CA ALA A 151 17.89 0.15 -6.18
C ALA A 151 19.04 -0.72 -5.64
N ASN A 152 19.11 -0.91 -4.32
CA ASN A 152 20.13 -1.76 -3.68
C ASN A 152 19.90 -3.26 -3.88
N LYS A 153 18.65 -3.67 -4.18
CA LYS A 153 18.24 -5.05 -4.40
C LYS A 153 16.97 -5.09 -5.28
N PRO A 154 17.05 -4.68 -6.56
CA PRO A 154 15.88 -4.59 -7.39
C PRO A 154 15.39 -5.99 -7.75
N VAL A 155 14.10 -6.23 -7.54
CA VAL A 155 13.42 -7.47 -7.90
C VAL A 155 12.30 -7.11 -8.86
N TYR A 156 12.38 -7.59 -10.09
CA TYR A 156 11.40 -7.28 -11.14
C TYR A 156 10.40 -8.43 -11.32
N PRO A 157 9.20 -8.16 -11.86
CA PRO A 157 8.35 -9.22 -12.41
C PRO A 157 9.10 -10.05 -13.47
N ASP A 158 8.74 -11.33 -13.62
CA ASP A 158 9.36 -12.21 -14.63
C ASP A 158 9.29 -11.63 -16.06
N SER A 159 8.23 -10.86 -16.34
CA SER A 159 8.03 -10.14 -17.58
C SER A 159 6.99 -9.02 -17.41
N ALA A 160 6.97 -8.07 -18.34
CA ALA A 160 5.89 -7.09 -18.45
C ALA A 160 4.53 -7.78 -18.66
N ASP A 161 4.48 -8.86 -19.45
CA ASP A 161 3.26 -9.66 -19.66
C ASP A 161 2.71 -10.25 -18.35
N THR A 162 3.60 -10.67 -17.44
CA THR A 162 3.20 -11.15 -16.12
C THR A 162 2.55 -10.02 -15.31
N LEU A 163 3.19 -8.84 -15.29
CA LEU A 163 2.63 -7.67 -14.61
C LEU A 163 1.25 -7.31 -15.18
N VAL A 164 1.14 -7.23 -16.50
CA VAL A 164 -0.09 -6.88 -17.20
C VAL A 164 -1.19 -7.90 -16.90
N LYS A 165 -0.90 -9.20 -17.07
CA LYS A 165 -1.92 -10.25 -16.98
C LYS A 165 -2.48 -10.42 -15.58
N TYR A 166 -1.63 -10.37 -14.56
CA TYR A 166 -2.01 -10.76 -13.20
C TYR A 166 -2.28 -9.58 -12.28
N TYR A 167 -1.73 -8.40 -12.56
CA TYR A 167 -1.86 -7.23 -11.68
C TYR A 167 -2.61 -6.08 -12.34
N LEU A 168 -2.32 -5.76 -13.60
CA LEU A 168 -2.95 -4.60 -14.25
C LEU A 168 -4.33 -4.93 -14.84
N LYS A 169 -4.50 -6.12 -15.42
CA LYS A 169 -5.78 -6.54 -16.01
C LYS A 169 -6.94 -6.45 -15.01
N PRO A 170 -6.83 -6.91 -13.74
CA PRO A 170 -7.89 -6.74 -12.75
C PRO A 170 -8.32 -5.28 -12.53
N ILE A 171 -7.38 -4.32 -12.61
CA ILE A 171 -7.67 -2.89 -12.45
C ILE A 171 -8.47 -2.38 -13.64
N PHE A 172 -8.06 -2.73 -14.86
CA PHE A 172 -8.80 -2.37 -16.09
C PHE A 172 -10.19 -3.02 -16.13
N ASP A 173 -10.30 -4.28 -15.71
CA ASP A 173 -11.58 -4.99 -15.62
C ASP A 173 -12.52 -4.32 -14.60
N TRP A 174 -12.01 -3.98 -13.41
CA TRP A 174 -12.81 -3.34 -12.35
C TRP A 174 -13.27 -1.94 -12.76
N THR A 175 -12.37 -1.15 -13.36
CA THR A 175 -12.67 0.22 -13.78
C THR A 175 -13.47 0.29 -15.08
N ALA A 176 -13.59 -0.82 -15.83
CA ALA A 176 -14.25 -0.92 -17.12
C ALA A 176 -13.65 -0.02 -18.23
N PHE A 177 -12.32 0.14 -18.23
CA PHE A 177 -11.58 0.82 -19.30
C PHE A 177 -10.66 -0.14 -20.06
N SER A 178 -10.33 0.21 -21.30
CA SER A 178 -9.33 -0.55 -22.06
C SER A 178 -7.90 -0.10 -21.72
N PRO A 179 -6.90 -1.00 -21.80
CA PRO A 179 -5.48 -0.68 -21.62
C PRO A 179 -4.98 0.53 -22.42
N ASP A 180 -5.46 0.68 -23.66
CA ASP A 180 -5.04 1.74 -24.59
C ASP A 180 -5.72 3.08 -24.31
N ALA A 181 -7.00 3.06 -23.93
CA ALA A 181 -7.73 4.28 -23.58
C ALA A 181 -7.30 4.83 -22.23
N GLY A 182 -6.86 3.94 -21.32
CA GLY A 182 -6.42 4.27 -19.98
C GLY A 182 -7.57 4.59 -19.03
N ILE A 183 -7.22 4.71 -17.74
CA ILE A 183 -8.15 4.94 -16.64
C ILE A 183 -8.08 6.43 -16.25
N PRO A 184 -9.18 7.20 -16.34
CA PRO A 184 -9.22 8.58 -15.86
C PRO A 184 -8.87 8.70 -14.37
N TYR A 185 -8.33 9.85 -13.95
CA TYR A 185 -7.92 10.09 -12.55
C TYR A 185 -9.02 9.73 -11.55
N THR A 186 -10.27 10.16 -11.79
CA THR A 186 -11.40 9.89 -10.89
C THR A 186 -11.66 8.40 -10.72
N ASN A 187 -11.58 7.61 -11.79
CA ASN A 187 -11.83 6.17 -11.75
C ASN A 187 -10.69 5.40 -11.11
N PHE A 188 -9.44 5.82 -11.33
CA PHE A 188 -8.30 5.22 -10.64
C PHE A 188 -8.30 5.59 -9.15
N ASN A 189 -8.67 6.82 -8.81
CA ASN A 189 -8.88 7.22 -7.43
C ASN A 189 -10.00 6.38 -6.79
N ASP A 190 -11.11 6.15 -7.47
CA ASP A 190 -12.18 5.28 -6.95
C ASP A 190 -11.70 3.84 -6.76
N TRP A 191 -10.88 3.31 -7.66
CA TRP A 191 -10.26 1.99 -7.49
C TRP A 191 -9.44 1.93 -6.19
N LEU A 192 -8.59 2.94 -5.91
CA LEU A 192 -7.82 3.03 -4.66
C LEU A 192 -8.68 3.09 -3.39
N HIS A 193 -9.97 3.43 -3.50
CA HIS A 193 -10.87 3.57 -2.35
C HIS A 193 -11.89 2.43 -2.22
N TYR A 194 -12.14 1.68 -3.31
CA TYR A 194 -13.30 0.79 -3.40
C TYR A 194 -13.06 -0.53 -4.14
N SER A 195 -11.86 -0.80 -4.67
CA SER A 195 -11.65 -1.98 -5.54
C SER A 195 -11.92 -3.32 -4.88
N GLY A 196 -11.74 -3.41 -3.55
CA GLY A 196 -11.70 -4.68 -2.84
C GLY A 196 -10.50 -5.53 -3.27
N ASP A 197 -10.59 -6.83 -3.02
CA ASP A 197 -9.57 -7.80 -3.42
C ASP A 197 -9.54 -7.93 -4.95
N VAL A 198 -8.33 -7.92 -5.51
CA VAL A 198 -8.08 -8.18 -6.93
C VAL A 198 -7.31 -9.48 -7.01
N ASN A 199 -7.88 -10.48 -7.70
CA ASN A 199 -7.27 -11.81 -7.74
C ASN A 199 -5.95 -11.79 -8.51
N HIS A 200 -4.84 -11.86 -7.80
CA HIS A 200 -3.51 -12.03 -8.36
C HIS A 200 -3.21 -13.53 -8.42
N CYS A 201 -3.36 -14.13 -9.60
CA CYS A 201 -3.03 -15.55 -9.76
C CYS A 201 -1.53 -15.74 -10.01
N VAL A 202 -0.91 -16.68 -9.30
CA VAL A 202 0.47 -17.08 -9.56
C VAL A 202 0.49 -18.10 -10.73
N PRO A 203 1.31 -17.90 -11.78
CA PRO A 203 1.46 -18.90 -12.83
C PRO A 203 2.08 -20.19 -12.29
N ASN A 204 1.56 -21.33 -12.76
CA ASN A 204 2.07 -22.69 -12.50
C ASN A 204 1.76 -23.30 -11.14
N THR A 205 1.24 -22.55 -10.16
CA THR A 205 0.64 -23.14 -8.95
C THR A 205 -0.88 -23.20 -9.04
N GLY A 206 -1.50 -22.32 -9.84
CA GLY A 206 -2.96 -22.20 -9.92
C GLY A 206 -3.57 -21.55 -8.68
N GLU A 207 -2.74 -21.08 -7.77
CA GLU A 207 -3.12 -20.34 -6.58
C GLU A 207 -3.47 -18.91 -7.01
N CYS A 208 -4.69 -18.51 -6.71
CA CYS A 208 -5.16 -17.14 -6.81
C CYS A 208 -5.55 -16.74 -5.39
N ASP A 209 -5.05 -15.61 -4.93
CA ASP A 209 -5.67 -14.90 -3.82
C ASP A 209 -7.01 -14.30 -4.25
#